data_AF-A0A1F6Y5H5-F1
#
_entry.id   AF-A0A1F6Y5H5-F1
#
_cell.length_a   1.000
_cell.length_b   1.000
_cell.length_c   1.000
_cell.angle_alpha   90.00
_cell.angle_beta   90.00
_cell.angle_gamma   90.00
#
_symmetry.space_group_name_H-M   'P 1'
#
loop_
_entity.id
_entity.type
_entity.pdbx_description
1 polymer ?
#
loop_
_entity_poly.entity_id
_entity_poly.type
_entity_poly.pdbx_seq_one_letter_code
_entity_poly.pdbx_strand_id
1 'polypeptide(L)'
;MEQGPPQVPPTPEQEPILTFEEFIYRDPDGIPYHSNFCLHFIAGLSGDTYRTTKYYKKFASEHSEIATLLCKEIQNTWDKYSYTFKLIEPFEKDLYEAYKLMRSCGASDQELFS
;
A
#
# COMPACT_ATOMS: atom_id res chain seq x y z
N MET A 1 40.83 11.34 27.42
CA MET A 1 39.50 11.98 27.49
C MET A 1 39.43 12.86 26.25
N GLU A 2 38.54 12.72 25.28
CA GLU A 2 37.28 11.99 25.11
C GLU A 2 37.24 11.45 23.67
N GLN A 3 36.74 10.22 23.48
CA GLN A 3 36.34 9.75 22.15
C GLN A 3 34.96 10.35 21.88
N GLY A 4 34.85 11.18 20.84
CA GLY A 4 33.58 11.75 20.41
C GLY A 4 32.54 10.67 20.08
N PRO A 5 31.24 10.96 20.22
CA PRO A 5 30.19 9.97 20.07
C PRO A 5 30.23 9.33 18.67
N PRO A 6 29.91 8.03 18.55
CA PRO A 6 29.90 7.35 17.26
C PRO A 6 28.92 8.04 16.32
N GLN A 7 29.42 8.54 15.18
CA GLN A 7 28.59 8.97 14.07
C GLN A 7 27.85 7.73 13.54
N VAL A 8 26.59 7.62 13.93
CA VAL A 8 25.66 6.67 13.31
C VAL A 8 25.55 7.08 11.83
N PRO A 9 25.78 6.16 10.87
CA PRO A 9 25.57 6.49 9.46
C PRO A 9 24.12 6.95 9.26
N PRO A 10 23.86 7.96 8.42
CA PRO A 10 22.51 8.40 8.14
C PRO A 10 21.72 7.18 7.67
N THR A 11 20.66 6.85 8.40
CA THR A 11 19.67 5.88 7.95
C THR A 11 19.26 6.29 6.54
N PRO A 12 19.25 5.39 5.54
CA PRO A 12 18.78 5.74 4.22
C PRO A 12 17.43 6.41 4.37
N GLU A 13 17.35 7.69 3.99
CA GLU A 13 16.12 8.48 4.06
C GLU A 13 15.03 7.69 3.36
N GLN A 14 14.15 7.08 4.17
CA GLN A 14 12.92 6.52 3.63
C GLN A 14 12.17 7.70 3.03
N GLU A 15 11.78 7.59 1.76
CA GLU A 15 10.98 8.62 1.10
C GLU A 15 9.81 9.02 2.01
N PRO A 16 9.43 10.30 2.04
CA PRO A 16 8.32 10.76 2.84
C PRO A 16 7.06 9.95 2.47
N ILE A 17 6.34 9.49 3.50
CA ILE A 17 5.05 8.84 3.32
C ILE A 17 4.08 9.87 2.75
N LEU A 18 3.38 9.53 1.66
CA LEU A 18 2.34 10.36 1.08
C LEU A 18 1.30 10.76 2.13
N THR A 19 0.78 11.97 2.04
CA THR A 19 -0.42 12.36 2.77
C THR A 19 -1.66 11.65 2.22
N PHE A 20 -2.76 11.65 2.98
CA PHE A 20 -4.02 11.08 2.50
C PHE A 20 -4.49 11.76 1.21
N GLU A 21 -4.37 13.09 1.12
CA GLU A 21 -4.79 13.88 -0.05
C GLU A 21 -3.97 13.54 -1.29
N GLU A 22 -2.66 13.31 -1.14
CA GLU A 22 -1.80 12.84 -2.22
C GLU A 22 -2.14 11.41 -2.65
N PHE A 23 -2.40 10.52 -1.68
CA PHE A 23 -2.74 9.13 -1.96
C PHE A 23 -4.04 8.98 -2.75
N ILE A 24 -5.08 9.77 -2.42
CA ILE A 24 -6.36 9.76 -3.13
C ILE A 24 -6.42 10.73 -4.31
N TYR A 25 -5.29 11.36 -4.65
CA TYR A 25 -5.25 12.34 -5.72
C TYR A 25 -5.71 11.72 -7.04
N ARG A 26 -6.52 12.48 -7.78
CA ARG A 26 -7.10 12.09 -9.06
C ARG A 26 -6.65 13.07 -10.14
N ASP A 27 -6.48 12.55 -11.34
CA ASP A 27 -6.25 13.37 -12.52
C ASP A 27 -7.53 14.14 -12.94
N PRO A 28 -7.43 15.06 -13.92
CA PRO A 28 -8.59 15.80 -14.40
C PRO A 28 -9.73 14.94 -14.96
N ASP A 29 -9.44 13.71 -15.39
CA ASP A 29 -10.41 12.72 -15.87
C ASP A 29 -11.06 11.93 -14.71
N GLY A 30 -10.64 12.20 -13.46
CA GLY A 30 -11.14 11.57 -12.25
C GLY A 30 -10.51 10.21 -11.94
N ILE A 31 -9.38 9.88 -12.58
CA ILE A 31 -8.66 8.62 -12.38
C ILE A 31 -7.69 8.77 -11.20
N PRO A 32 -7.78 7.91 -10.16
CA PRO A 32 -6.85 7.92 -9.04
C PRO A 32 -5.43 7.58 -9.49
N TYR A 33 -4.44 8.40 -9.11
CA TYR A 33 -3.03 8.18 -9.47
C TYR A 33 -2.46 6.87 -8.91
N HIS A 34 -2.92 6.48 -7.73
CA HIS A 34 -2.46 5.29 -7.02
C HIS A 34 -3.47 4.14 -7.08
N SER A 35 -4.31 4.08 -8.13
CA SER A 35 -5.36 3.07 -8.27
C SER A 35 -4.84 1.62 -8.27
N ASN A 36 -3.60 1.40 -8.70
CA ASN A 36 -2.97 0.08 -8.75
C ASN A 36 -2.69 -0.49 -7.36
N PHE A 37 -2.66 0.36 -6.32
CA PHE A 37 -2.39 -0.10 -4.96
C PHE A 37 -3.39 -1.18 -4.50
N CYS A 38 -4.66 -1.08 -4.91
CA CYS A 38 -5.68 -2.07 -4.54
C CYS A 38 -5.40 -3.47 -5.09
N LEU A 39 -4.54 -3.61 -6.11
CA LEU A 39 -4.17 -4.90 -6.69
C LEU A 39 -3.45 -5.81 -5.68
N HIS A 40 -2.86 -5.27 -4.62
CA HIS A 40 -2.29 -6.05 -3.53
C HIS A 40 -3.32 -6.95 -2.81
N PHE A 41 -4.62 -6.63 -2.95
CA PHE A 41 -5.70 -7.25 -2.20
C PHE A 41 -6.67 -8.07 -3.07
N ILE A 42 -6.51 -8.08 -4.39
CA ILE A 42 -7.36 -8.90 -5.26
C ILE A 42 -6.82 -10.33 -5.37
N ALA A 43 -7.67 -11.27 -5.73
CA ALA A 43 -7.29 -12.62 -6.11
C ALA A 43 -6.89 -12.70 -7.59
N GLY A 44 -6.10 -13.72 -7.93
CA GLY A 44 -5.61 -13.97 -9.28
C GLY A 44 -4.18 -13.47 -9.50
N LEU A 45 -3.67 -13.65 -10.72
CA LEU A 45 -2.25 -13.52 -11.05
C LEU A 45 -1.60 -12.21 -10.58
N SER A 46 -2.29 -11.08 -10.74
CA SER A 46 -1.78 -9.77 -10.32
C SER A 46 -1.62 -9.69 -8.80
N GLY A 47 -2.67 -9.99 -8.04
CA GLY A 47 -2.60 -9.96 -6.57
C GLY A 47 -1.68 -11.03 -6.00
N ASP A 48 -1.69 -12.25 -6.54
CA ASP A 48 -0.80 -13.32 -6.11
C ASP A 48 0.67 -12.92 -6.22
N THR A 49 1.04 -12.20 -7.29
CA THR A 49 2.41 -11.68 -7.48
C THR A 49 2.81 -10.74 -6.35
N TYR A 50 2.01 -9.72 -6.05
CA TYR A 50 2.29 -8.79 -4.95
C TYR A 50 2.35 -9.49 -3.59
N ARG A 51 1.51 -10.50 -3.36
CA ARG A 51 1.47 -11.27 -2.10
C ARG A 51 2.71 -12.15 -1.89
N THR A 52 3.51 -12.39 -2.93
CA THR A 52 4.80 -13.09 -2.78
C THR A 52 5.93 -12.21 -2.26
N THR A 53 5.79 -10.89 -2.32
CA THR A 53 6.83 -9.92 -1.93
C THR A 53 7.11 -9.97 -0.43
N LYS A 54 8.33 -9.56 -0.05
CA LYS A 54 8.77 -9.59 1.35
C LYS A 54 7.98 -8.62 2.21
N TYR A 55 7.71 -7.41 1.71
CA TYR A 55 6.96 -6.39 2.46
C TYR A 55 5.51 -6.84 2.68
N TYR A 56 4.86 -7.45 1.67
CA TYR A 56 3.48 -7.90 1.82
C TYR A 56 3.39 -9.05 2.82
N LYS A 57 4.30 -10.03 2.75
CA LYS A 57 4.34 -11.15 3.72
C LYS A 57 4.49 -10.64 5.15
N LYS A 58 5.35 -9.65 5.37
CA LYS A 58 5.52 -9.02 6.68
C LYS A 58 4.24 -8.29 7.11
N PHE A 59 3.69 -7.45 6.24
CA PHE A 59 2.43 -6.74 6.47
C PHE A 59 1.28 -7.68 6.81
N ALA A 60 1.08 -8.76 6.05
CA ALA A 60 0.01 -9.72 6.30
C ALA A 60 0.23 -10.53 7.60
N SER A 61 1.48 -10.71 8.04
CA SER A 61 1.80 -11.37 9.30
C SER A 61 1.59 -10.46 10.51
N GLU A 62 1.94 -9.18 10.40
CA GLU A 62 1.87 -8.20 11.51
C GLU A 62 0.49 -7.53 11.60
N HIS A 63 -0.21 -7.41 10.47
CA HIS A 63 -1.47 -6.71 10.30
C HIS A 63 -2.48 -7.58 9.54
N SER A 64 -2.67 -8.80 10.01
CA SER A 64 -3.53 -9.80 9.35
C SER A 64 -5.00 -9.37 9.26
N GLU A 65 -5.51 -8.61 10.23
CA GLU A 65 -6.89 -8.13 10.26
C GLU A 65 -7.20 -7.19 9.09
N ILE A 66 -6.38 -6.15 8.88
CA ILE A 66 -6.55 -5.19 7.78
C ILE A 66 -6.30 -5.85 6.43
N ALA A 67 -5.29 -6.75 6.34
CA ALA A 67 -5.02 -7.50 5.11
C ALA A 67 -6.22 -8.38 4.72
N THR A 68 -6.83 -9.07 5.69
CA THR A 68 -7.99 -9.94 5.46
C THR A 68 -9.23 -9.13 5.10
N LEU A 69 -9.47 -8.02 5.81
CA LEU A 69 -10.59 -7.10 5.54
C LEU A 69 -10.52 -6.58 4.10
N LEU A 70 -9.39 -5.99 3.71
CA LEU A 70 -9.19 -5.43 2.38
C LEU A 70 -9.27 -6.51 1.30
N CYS A 71 -8.64 -7.68 1.50
CA CYS A 71 -8.76 -8.80 0.56
C CYS A 71 -10.22 -9.18 0.33
N LYS A 72 -11.01 -9.29 1.39
CA LYS A 72 -12.41 -9.69 1.29
C LYS A 72 -13.27 -8.61 0.61
N GLU A 73 -13.20 -7.38 1.09
CA GLU A 73 -14.08 -6.30 0.63
C GLU A 73 -13.77 -5.87 -0.81
N ILE A 74 -12.48 -5.77 -1.17
CA ILE A 74 -12.06 -5.41 -2.52
C ILE A 74 -12.38 -6.56 -3.48
N GLN A 75 -12.12 -7.82 -3.11
CA GLN A 75 -12.46 -8.97 -3.96
C GLN A 75 -13.98 -9.06 -4.20
N ASN A 76 -14.81 -8.95 -3.16
CA ASN A 76 -16.26 -8.97 -3.29
C ASN A 76 -16.77 -7.86 -4.22
N THR A 77 -16.15 -6.69 -4.14
CA THR A 77 -16.49 -5.54 -4.98
C THR A 77 -16.06 -5.76 -6.43
N TRP A 78 -14.87 -6.34 -6.64
CA TRP A 78 -14.33 -6.67 -7.95
C TRP A 78 -15.16 -7.74 -8.69
N ASP A 79 -15.60 -8.77 -7.97
CA ASP A 79 -16.42 -9.84 -8.55
C ASP A 79 -17.83 -9.33 -8.94
N LYS A 80 -18.31 -8.30 -8.23
CA LYS A 80 -19.63 -7.71 -8.46
C LYS A 80 -19.63 -6.65 -9.57
N TYR A 81 -18.52 -5.94 -9.75
CA TYR A 81 -18.41 -4.85 -10.69
C TYR A 81 -17.13 -5.02 -11.50
N SER A 82 -17.23 -5.10 -12.84
CA SER A 82 -16.07 -5.02 -13.72
C SER A 82 -15.25 -3.77 -13.38
N TYR A 83 -13.92 -3.89 -13.32
CA TYR A 83 -13.01 -2.89 -12.76
C TYR A 83 -13.36 -1.46 -13.19
N THR A 84 -13.82 -0.66 -12.23
CA THR A 84 -13.91 0.80 -12.36
C THR A 84 -13.22 1.44 -11.18
N PHE A 85 -12.49 2.53 -11.40
CA PHE A 85 -11.77 3.24 -10.33
C PHE A 85 -12.70 3.78 -9.23
N LYS A 86 -14.01 3.88 -9.48
CA LYS A 86 -15.00 4.25 -8.47
C LYS A 86 -15.22 3.19 -7.40
N LEU A 87 -14.76 1.96 -7.63
CA LEU A 87 -14.91 0.85 -6.68
C LEU A 87 -14.00 0.98 -5.46
N ILE A 88 -12.92 1.76 -5.55
CA ILE A 88 -11.97 1.91 -4.45
C ILE A 88 -12.32 3.08 -3.51
N GLU A 89 -13.21 3.98 -3.90
CA GLU A 89 -13.63 5.14 -3.09
C GLU A 89 -14.11 4.76 -1.68
N PRO A 90 -14.93 3.70 -1.49
CA PRO A 90 -15.37 3.31 -0.16
C PRO A 90 -14.22 2.84 0.75
N PHE A 91 -13.08 2.44 0.15
CA PHE A 91 -11.96 1.81 0.84
C PHE A 91 -10.73 2.72 0.94
N GLU A 92 -10.79 3.97 0.46
CA GLU A 92 -9.62 4.87 0.40
C GLU A 92 -8.91 5.03 1.73
N LYS A 93 -9.66 5.14 2.83
CA LYS A 93 -9.08 5.27 4.18
C LYS A 93 -8.35 4.01 4.61
N ASP A 94 -8.96 2.85 4.40
CA ASP A 94 -8.37 1.56 4.76
C ASP A 94 -7.17 1.22 3.86
N LEU A 95 -7.24 1.57 2.57
CA LEU A 95 -6.14 1.49 1.63
C LEU A 95 -4.98 2.40 2.04
N TYR A 96 -5.26 3.63 2.48
CA TYR A 96 -4.24 4.54 2.98
C TYR A 96 -3.59 4.04 4.28
N GLU A 97 -4.37 3.48 5.21
CA GLU A 97 -3.83 2.82 6.40
C GLU A 97 -2.92 1.65 6.00
N ALA A 98 -3.36 0.79 5.08
CA ALA A 98 -2.54 -0.31 4.60
C ALA A 98 -1.27 0.16 3.87
N TYR A 99 -1.32 1.26 3.12
CA TYR A 99 -0.15 1.90 2.51
C TYR A 99 0.89 2.28 3.57
N LYS A 100 0.48 3.00 4.63
CA LYS A 100 1.39 3.38 5.72
C LYS A 100 2.03 2.15 6.39
N LEU A 101 1.24 1.10 6.61
CA LEU A 101 1.72 -0.14 7.23
C LEU A 101 2.67 -0.92 6.31
N MET A 102 2.42 -0.94 5.00
CA MET A 102 3.33 -1.56 4.04
C MET A 102 4.64 -0.77 3.91
N ARG A 103 4.59 0.56 3.97
CA ARG A 103 5.78 1.43 4.09
C ARG A 103 6.58 1.12 5.34
N SER A 104 5.94 0.98 6.51
CA SER A 104 6.65 0.57 7.74
C SER A 104 7.18 -0.86 7.69
N CYS A 105 6.60 -1.72 6.85
CA CYS A 105 7.11 -3.05 6.54
C CYS A 105 8.30 -3.06 5.57
N GLY A 106 8.69 -1.89 5.04
CA GLY A 106 9.88 -1.70 4.21
C GLY A 106 9.62 -1.65 2.71
N ALA A 107 8.37 -1.48 2.27
CA ALA A 107 8.07 -1.21 0.87
C ALA A 107 8.46 0.23 0.48
N SER A 108 8.87 0.42 -0.76
CA SER A 108 8.97 1.73 -1.41
C SER A 108 7.67 2.11 -2.15
N ASP A 109 7.49 3.39 -2.47
CA ASP A 109 6.30 3.85 -3.23
C ASP A 109 6.32 3.25 -4.63
N GLN A 110 7.52 3.10 -5.22
CA GLN A 110 7.71 2.43 -6.49
C GLN A 110 7.19 0.98 -6.44
N GLU A 111 7.48 0.21 -5.39
CA GLU A 111 6.99 -1.17 -5.27
C GLU A 111 5.47 -1.23 -5.02
N LEU A 112 4.90 -0.25 -4.33
CA LEU A 112 3.48 -0.24 -3.99
C LEU A 112 2.59 0.24 -5.14
N PHE A 113 3.14 1.01 -6.09
CA PHE A 113 2.36 1.62 -7.17
C PHE A 113 2.78 1.17 -8.58
N SER A 114 3.80 0.31 -8.73
CA SER A 114 4.22 -0.27 -10.02
C SER A 114 3.25 -1.29 -10.58
#